data_AF-A0A6P0MW96-F1
#
_entry.id   AF-A0A6P0MW96-F1
#
_cell.length_a   1.000
_cell.length_b   1.000
_cell.length_c   1.000
_cell.angle_alpha   90.00
_cell.angle_beta   90.00
_cell.angle_gamma   90.00
#
_symmetry.space_group_name_H-M   'P 1'
#
loop_
_entity.id
_entity.type
_entity.pdbx_description
1 polymer ?
#
loop_
_entity_poly.entity_id
_entity_poly.type
_entity_poly.pdbx_seq_one_letter_code
_entity_poly.pdbx_strand_id
1 'polypeptide(L)' 'MTQLARGEIWFANLNPVKGHEQSGKRPCLITAVPAAMRYT' A
#
# COMPACT_ATOMS: atom_id res chain seq x y z
N MET A 1 -16.46 3.16 -7.06
CA MET A 1 -15.37 2.39 -6.42
C MET A 1 -14.32 3.39 -5.97
N THR A 2 -13.84 3.34 -4.73
CA THR A 2 -12.77 4.23 -4.24
C THR A 2 -11.42 3.71 -4.74
N GLN A 3 -10.71 4.55 -5.48
CA GLN A 3 -9.40 4.23 -6.02
C GLN A 3 -8.33 4.57 -4.98
N LEU A 4 -7.46 3.62 -4.63
CA LEU A 4 -6.30 3.85 -3.76
C LEU A 4 -5.50 5.07 -4.24
N ALA A 5 -5.31 6.07 -3.39
CA ALA A 5 -4.59 7.30 -3.72
C ALA A 5 -3.29 7.46 -2.93
N ARG A 6 -2.27 8.06 -3.57
CA ARG A 6 -1.01 8.40 -2.90
C ARG A 6 -1.30 9.28 -1.67
N GLY A 7 -0.69 8.96 -0.54
CA GLY A 7 -0.83 9.71 0.70
C GLY A 7 -1.91 9.16 1.65
N GLU A 8 -2.78 8.26 1.18
CA GLU A 8 -3.76 7.61 2.04
C GLU A 8 -3.13 6.51 2.89
N ILE A 9 -3.73 6.26 4.06
CA ILE A 9 -3.36 5.16 4.96
C ILE A 9 -4.41 4.05 4.86
N TRP A 10 -3.96 2.83 4.57
CA TRP A 10 -4.82 1.65 4.45
C TRP A 10 -4.30 0.49 5.30
N PHE A 11 -5.20 -0.31 5.87
CA PHE A 11 -4.81 -1.55 6.53
C PHE A 11 -4.47 -2.62 5.49
N ALA A 12 -3.23 -3.09 5.51
CA ALA A 12 -2.75 -4.19 4.67
C ALA A 12 -2.37 -5.40 5.55
N ASN A 13 -2.64 -6.61 5.06
CA ASN A 13 -2.06 -7.82 5.65
C ASN A 13 -0.72 -8.10 4.98
N LEU A 14 0.37 -8.06 5.75
CA LEU A 14 1.73 -8.24 5.25
C LEU A 14 2.26 -9.67 5.37
N ASN A 15 1.43 -10.62 5.82
CA ASN A 15 1.83 -12.01 5.94
C ASN A 15 1.63 -12.79 4.63
N PRO A 16 2.45 -13.83 4.37
CA PRO A 16 3.59 -14.29 5.19
C PRO A 16 4.82 -13.37 5.04
N VAL A 17 5.73 -13.44 6.01
CA VAL A 17 6.99 -12.68 6.03
C VAL A 17 8.19 -13.59 6.25
N LYS A 18 9.38 -13.12 5.87
CA LYS A 18 10.66 -13.79 6.16
C LYS A 18 11.55 -12.92 7.04
N GLY A 19 12.10 -13.50 8.11
CA GLY A 19 13.06 -12.80 8.99
C GLY A 19 12.44 -11.57 9.68
N HIS A 20 13.07 -10.41 9.50
CA HIS A 20 12.69 -9.15 10.16
C HIS A 20 11.88 -8.20 9.27
N GLU A 21 11.23 -8.71 8.23
CA GLU A 21 10.26 -7.95 7.43
C GLU A 21 9.07 -7.47 8.29
N GLN A 22 8.43 -6.37 7.88
CA GLN A 22 7.21 -5.86 8.54
C GLN A 22 6.05 -6.85 8.36
N SER A 23 5.33 -7.19 9.43
CA SER A 23 4.40 -8.34 9.45
C SER A 23 2.99 -8.05 9.95
N GLY A 24 2.03 -8.93 9.69
CA GLY A 24 0.66 -8.81 10.20
C GLY A 24 -0.20 -7.73 9.54
N LYS A 25 -1.41 -7.51 10.09
CA LYS A 25 -2.35 -6.51 9.59
C LYS A 25 -2.07 -5.15 10.23
N ARG A 26 -1.58 -4.18 9.45
CA ARG A 26 -1.17 -2.86 9.95
C ARG A 26 -1.47 -1.72 8.98
N PRO A 27 -1.61 -0.48 9.47
CA PRO A 27 -1.73 0.69 8.61
C PRO A 27 -0.45 0.90 7.79
N CYS A 28 -0.63 1.11 6.49
CA CYS A 28 0.43 1.34 5.52
C CYS A 28 0.11 2.59 4.68
N LEU A 29 1.14 3.35 4.32
CA LEU A 29 1.03 4.51 3.45
C LEU A 29 1.08 4.10 1.98
N ILE A 30 0.14 4.58 1.17
CA ILE A 30 0.20 4.40 -0.28
C ILE A 30 1.20 5.40 -0.88
N THR A 31 2.28 4.90 -1.48
CA THR A 31 3.35 5.74 -2.08
C THR A 31 3.33 5.77 -3.60
N ALA A 32 2.64 4.83 -4.24
CA ALA A 32 2.50 4.78 -5.69
C ALA A 32 1.53 5.86 -6.20
N VAL A 33 1.82 6.42 -7.38
CA VAL A 33 0.84 7.24 -8.11
C VAL A 33 -0.22 6.33 -8.74
N PRO A 34 -1.48 6.81 -8.89
CA PRO A 34 -2.51 6.05 -9.58
C PRO A 34 -2.05 5.61 -10.99
N ALA A 35 -2.47 4.42 -11.42
CA ALA A 35 -2.06 3.86 -12.72
C ALA A 35 -2.39 4.79 -13.91
N ALA A 36 -3.46 5.58 -13.80
CA ALA A 36 -3.86 6.57 -14.80
C ALA A 36 -2.82 7.72 -14.98
N MET A 37 -1.92 7.91 -14.03
CA MET A 37 -0.92 8.99 -14.06
C MET A 37 0.39 8.59 -14.74
N ARG A 38 0.45 7.44 -15.44
CA ARG A 38 1.73 6.89 -15.92
C ARG A 38 2.31 7.50 -17.18
N TYR A 39 1.57 8.20 -18.05
CA TYR A 39 2.12 8.80 -19.28
C TYR A 39 1.28 9.98 -19.79
N THR A 40 1.52 11.18 -19.27
CA THR A 40 1.16 12.48 -19.89
C THR A 40 2.28 13.46 -19.59
#